data_AF-A0A8S3I9R2-F1
#
_entry.id   AF-A0A8S3I9R2-F1
#
_cell.length_a   1.000
_cell.length_b   1.000
_cell.length_c   1.000
_cell.angle_alpha   90.00
_cell.angle_beta   90.00
_cell.angle_gamma   90.00
#
_symmetry.space_group_name_H-M   'P 1'
#
loop_
_entity.id
_entity.type
_entity.pdbx_description
1 polymer ?
#
loop_
_entity_poly.entity_id
_entity_poly.type
_entity_poly.pdbx_seq_one_letter_code
_entity_poly.pdbx_strand_id
1 'polypeptide(L)' 'IGHRLRVLYLAMSPDGESIVTGSGDETLRFWSVFPKAKCTRNPDSKFNGLYQMR' A
#
# COMPACT_ATOMS: atom_id res chain seq x y z
N ILE A 1 1.35 8.63 18.52
CA ILE A 1 0.09 8.54 19.30
C ILE A 1 -0.51 7.17 19.04
N GLY A 2 -0.87 6.41 20.07
CA GLY A 2 -1.48 5.07 19.95
C GLY A 2 -2.84 4.97 20.65
N HIS A 3 -3.41 3.77 20.67
CA HIS A 3 -4.61 3.48 21.44
C HIS A 3 -4.35 3.53 22.95
N ARG A 4 -5.37 3.92 23.72
CA ARG A 4 -5.30 4.00 25.19
C ARG A 4 -5.73 2.71 25.87
N LEU A 5 -6.55 1.90 25.21
CA LEU A 5 -7.05 0.61 25.71
C LEU A 5 -6.68 -0.51 24.73
N ARG A 6 -7.04 -1.75 25.10
CA ARG A 6 -6.72 -2.94 24.32
C ARG A 6 -7.25 -2.82 22.89
N VAL A 7 -6.40 -3.14 21.92
CA VAL A 7 -6.81 -3.33 20.53
C VAL A 7 -7.59 -4.65 20.46
N LEU A 8 -8.79 -4.59 19.92
CA LEU A 8 -9.72 -5.72 19.83
C LEU A 8 -9.85 -6.24 18.40
N TYR A 9 -9.63 -5.37 17.41
CA TYR A 9 -9.83 -5.67 16.01
C TYR A 9 -8.68 -5.13 15.15
N LEU A 10 -8.33 -5.87 14.10
CA LEU A 10 -7.36 -5.47 13.09
C LEU A 10 -7.86 -5.89 11.70
N ALA A 11 -7.77 -4.98 10.74
CA ALA A 11 -8.04 -5.25 9.33
C ALA A 11 -6.96 -4.63 8.45
N MET A 12 -6.62 -5.31 7.35
CA MET A 12 -5.68 -4.82 6.35
C MET A 12 -6.45 -4.43 5.09
N SER A 13 -6.01 -3.37 4.41
CA SER A 13 -6.55 -3.02 3.11
C SER A 13 -6.18 -4.08 2.05
N PRO A 14 -7.02 -4.34 1.04
CA PRO A 14 -6.72 -5.34 0.01
C PRO A 14 -5.45 -5.07 -0.81
N ASP A 15 -5.03 -3.81 -0.90
CA ASP A 15 -3.77 -3.39 -1.53
C ASP A 15 -2.55 -3.51 -0.60
N GLY A 16 -2.75 -3.83 0.68
CA GLY A 16 -1.71 -3.95 1.70
C GLY A 16 -1.12 -2.62 2.15
N GLU A 17 -1.57 -1.48 1.65
CA GLU A 17 -0.92 -0.18 1.94
C GLU A 17 -1.28 0.37 3.32
N SER A 18 -2.45 -0.01 3.85
CA SER A 18 -3.01 0.52 5.08
C SER A 18 -3.56 -0.56 6.00
N ILE A 19 -3.54 -0.29 7.30
CA ILE A 19 -4.23 -1.09 8.31
C ILE A 19 -5.17 -0.21 9.14
N VAL A 20 -6.22 -0.83 9.64
CA VAL A 20 -7.16 -0.23 10.59
C VAL A 20 -7.14 -1.04 11.87
N THR A 21 -7.02 -0.33 12.99
CA THR A 21 -7.12 -0.92 14.33
C THR A 21 -8.31 -0.34 15.07
N GLY A 22 -9.10 -1.21 15.71
CA GLY A 22 -10.18 -0.83 16.62
C GLY A 22 -9.86 -1.21 18.06
N SER A 23 -10.08 -0.29 18.99
CA SER A 23 -9.76 -0.48 20.40
C SER A 23 -10.98 -0.24 21.28
N GLY A 24 -10.93 -0.77 22.50
CA GLY A 24 -11.91 -0.48 23.54
C GLY A 24 -11.90 1.00 23.99
N ASP A 25 -10.98 1.83 23.49
CA ASP A 25 -10.99 3.29 23.68
C ASP A 25 -12.00 4.02 22.80
N GLU A 26 -12.93 3.26 22.20
CA GLU A 26 -14.02 3.75 21.34
C GLU A 26 -13.51 4.47 20.07
N THR A 27 -12.25 4.23 19.68
CA THR A 27 -11.67 4.81 18.47
C THR A 27 -11.24 3.76 17.46
N LEU A 28 -11.29 4.17 16.19
CA LEU A 28 -10.60 3.52 15.07
C LEU A 28 -9.38 4.36 14.68
N ARG A 29 -8.27 3.70 14.36
CA ARG A 29 -7.07 4.36 13.85
C ARG A 29 -6.62 3.75 12.54
N PHE A 30 -6.27 4.63 11.61
CA PHE A 30 -5.72 4.28 10.30
C PHE A 30 -4.22 4.47 10.32
N TRP A 31 -3.51 3.50 9.76
CA TRP A 31 -2.06 3.52 9.65
C TRP A 31 -1.67 3.22 8.22
N SER A 32 -0.83 4.05 7.63
CA SER A 32 -0.14 3.72 6.38
C SER A 32 1.09 2.90 6.74
N VAL A 33 1.21 1.69 6.18
CA VAL A 33 2.26 0.73 6.52
C VAL A 33 3.24 0.61 5.38
N PHE A 34 2.73 0.41 4.16
CA PHE A 34 3.54 0.26 2.97
C PHE A 34 3.12 1.32 1.95
N PRO A 35 4.05 2.18 1.50
CA PRO A 35 3.74 3.09 0.41
C PRO A 35 3.52 2.26 -0.85
N LYS A 36 2.53 2.66 -1.65
CA LYS A 36 2.34 2.13 -2.99
C LYS A 36 3.66 2.14 -3.74
N ALA A 37 4.09 0.98 -4.24
CA ALA A 37 5.20 0.93 -5.17
C ALA A 37 4.83 1.81 -6.37
N LYS A 38 5.48 2.96 -6.48
CA LYS A 38 5.35 3.78 -7.68
C LYS A 38 6.07 3.02 -8.78
N CYS A 39 5.31 2.40 -9.68
CA CYS A 39 5.86 1.95 -10.95
C CYS A 39 6.31 3.19 -11.71
N THR A 40 7.57 3.61 -11.54
CA THR A 40 8.26 4.51 -12.44
C THR A 40 8.47 3.77 -13.75
N ARG A 41 7.41 3.66 -14.55
CA ARG A 41 7.49 3.16 -15.92
C ARG A 41 8.28 4.22 -16.68
N ASN A 42 9.57 3.99 -16.87
CA ASN A 42 10.41 4.86 -17.69
C ASN A 42 9.84 4.82 -19.13
N PRO A 43 9.26 5.92 -19.65
CA PRO A 43 8.68 5.93 -20.98
C PRO A 43 9.72 5.67 -22.08
N ASP A 44 11.02 5.79 -21.76
CA ASP A 44 12.13 5.60 -22.70
C ASP A 44 12.63 4.15 -22.78
N SER A 45 11.89 3.19 -22.21
CA SER A 45 12.13 1.76 -22.40
C SER A 45 11.73 1.34 -23.83
N LYS A 46 12.39 1.91 -24.84
CA LYS A 46 12.25 1.50 -26.24
C LYS A 46 12.76 0.06 -26.32
N PHE A 47 11.84 -0.90 -26.43
CA PHE A 47 12.16 -2.28 -26.77
C PHE A 47 12.76 -2.26 -28.19
N ASN A 48 14.10 -2.30 -28.29
CA ASN A 48 14.80 -2.26 -29.57
C ASN A 48 14.74 -3.63 -30.25
N GLY A 49 13.52 -4.03 -30.66
CA GLY A 49 13.19 -5.40 -31.05
C GLY A 49 12.59 -5.58 -32.45
N LEU A 50 12.55 -4.54 -33.29
CA LEU A 50 12.08 -4.69 -34.67
C LEU A 50 13.27 -4.79 -35.62
N TYR A 51 13.77 -6.01 -35.79
CA TYR A 51 14.55 -6.40 -36.96
C TYR A 51 13.71 -6.14 -38.21
N GLN A 52 14.15 -5.21 -39.06
CA GLN A 52 13.61 -5.05 -40.40
C GLN A 52 14.02 -6.25 -41.25
N MET A 53 13.05 -7.01 -41.77
CA MET A 53 13.29 -7.87 -42.93
C MET A 53 13.27 -6.99 -44.18
N ARG A 54 14.39 -7.03 -44.91
CA ARG A 54 14.49 -6.61 -46.31
C ARG A 54 13.70 -7.56 -47.21
#